data_AF-A0A9E6CMW9-F1
#
_entry.id   AF-A0A9E6CMW9-F1
#
_cell.length_a   1.000
_cell.length_b   1.000
_cell.length_c   1.000
_cell.angle_alpha   90.00
_cell.angle_beta   90.00
_cell.angle_gamma   90.00
#
_symmetry.space_group_name_H-M   'P 1'
#
loop_
_entity.id
_entity.type
_entity.pdbx_description
1 polymer ?
#
loop_
_entity_poly.entity_id
_entity_poly.type
_entity_poly.pdbx_seq_one_letter_code
_entity_poly.pdbx_strand_id
1 'polypeptide(L)' 'MFLEKCCHTIHFIICLPALVISQSVAAICLWGTTVGSMLPLMFQRIGVDPGYASSPFVATFVDVTGIVIYFSIAKVYLL' A
#
# COMPACT_ATOMS: atom_id res chain seq x y z
N MET A 1 -21.66 -15.37 -29.52
CA MET A 1 -21.02 -14.26 -30.25
C MET A 1 -20.97 -12.92 -29.48
N PHE A 2 -22.00 -12.49 -28.72
CA PHE A 2 -21.92 -11.27 -27.88
C PHE A 2 -21.21 -11.50 -26.51
N LEU A 3 -21.30 -12.72 -25.96
CA LEU A 3 -20.68 -13.12 -24.68
C LEU A 3 -19.14 -13.23 -24.71
N GLU A 4 -18.53 -13.65 -25.83
CA GLU A 4 -17.06 -13.77 -25.95
C GLU A 4 -16.35 -12.41 -26.02
N LYS A 5 -17.00 -11.40 -26.61
CA LYS A 5 -16.48 -10.02 -26.65
C LYS A 5 -16.55 -9.33 -25.28
N CYS A 6 -17.58 -9.62 -24.48
CA CYS A 6 -17.64 -9.20 -23.08
C CYS A 6 -16.49 -9.82 -22.28
N CYS A 7 -16.21 -11.12 -22.43
CA CYS A 7 -15.13 -11.78 -21.70
C CYS A 7 -13.76 -11.15 -22.02
N HIS A 8 -13.44 -10.90 -23.30
CA HIS A 8 -12.16 -10.30 -23.68
C HIS A 8 -12.02 -8.83 -23.24
N THR A 9 -13.11 -8.04 -23.29
CA THR A 9 -13.14 -6.66 -22.80
C THR A 9 -13.01 -6.61 -21.28
N ILE A 10 -13.75 -7.48 -20.57
CA ILE A 10 -13.71 -7.59 -19.11
C ILE A 10 -12.33 -8.03 -18.65
N HIS A 11 -11.71 -9.01 -19.32
CA HIS A 11 -10.36 -9.48 -18.99
C HIS A 11 -9.31 -8.38 -19.16
N PHE A 12 -9.42 -7.54 -20.20
CA PHE A 12 -8.51 -6.40 -20.39
C PHE A 12 -8.71 -5.31 -19.33
N ILE A 13 -9.95 -5.03 -18.94
CA ILE A 13 -10.31 -3.99 -17.96
C ILE A 13 -10.01 -4.37 -16.50
N ILE A 14 -10.04 -5.66 -16.14
CA ILE A 14 -9.70 -6.13 -14.78
C ILE A 14 -8.22 -6.47 -14.61
N CYS A 15 -7.52 -6.91 -15.68
CA CYS A 15 -6.13 -7.34 -15.56
C CYS A 15 -5.17 -6.14 -15.36
N LEU A 16 -5.44 -5.02 -16.03
CA LEU A 16 -4.71 -3.76 -15.84
C LEU A 16 -4.71 -3.28 -14.37
N PRO A 17 -5.86 -3.03 -13.71
CA PRO A 17 -5.89 -2.58 -12.33
C PRO A 17 -5.41 -3.65 -11.34
N ALA A 18 -5.59 -4.94 -11.64
CA ALA A 18 -5.04 -6.01 -10.79
C ALA A 18 -3.51 -5.95 -10.72
N LEU A 19 -2.84 -5.66 -11.84
CA LEU A 19 -1.38 -5.46 -11.87
C LEU A 19 -0.98 -4.23 -11.03
N VAL A 20 -1.71 -3.12 -11.18
CA VAL A 20 -1.49 -1.87 -10.42
C VAL A 20 -1.62 -2.10 -8.91
N ILE A 21 -2.69 -2.78 -8.48
CA ILE A 21 -2.97 -3.03 -7.07
C ILE A 21 -1.91 -3.96 -6.48
N SER A 22 -1.53 -5.02 -7.20
CA SER A 22 -0.51 -5.97 -6.72
C SER A 22 0.86 -5.31 -6.52
N GLN A 23 1.31 -4.48 -7.48
CA GLN A 23 2.56 -3.73 -7.34
C GLN A 23 2.49 -2.67 -6.23
N SER A 24 1.33 -2.01 -6.09
CA SER A 24 1.12 -1.01 -5.03
C SER A 24 1.19 -1.63 -3.65
N VAL A 25 0.49 -2.74 -3.40
CA VAL A 25 0.47 -3.40 -2.09
C VAL A 25 1.86 -3.97 -1.75
N ALA A 26 2.59 -4.51 -2.72
CA ALA A 26 3.97 -4.96 -2.51
C ALA A 26 4.90 -3.81 -2.08
N ALA A 27 4.82 -2.65 -2.74
CA ALA A 27 5.58 -1.47 -2.38
C ALA A 27 5.20 -0.93 -0.99
N ILE A 28 3.91 -0.90 -0.65
CA ILE A 28 3.40 -0.45 0.65
C ILE A 28 3.86 -1.40 1.77
N CYS A 29 3.85 -2.72 1.56
CA CYS A 29 4.33 -3.68 2.56
C CYS A 29 5.83 -3.56 2.83
N LEU A 30 6.65 -3.37 1.80
CA LEU A 30 8.09 -3.14 1.95
C LEU A 30 8.36 -1.82 2.70
N TRP A 31 7.67 -0.74 2.32
CA TRP A 31 7.77 0.54 3.02
C TRP A 31 7.32 0.43 4.49
N GLY A 32 6.16 -0.19 4.73
CA GLY A 32 5.56 -0.34 6.05
C GLY A 32 6.41 -1.16 7.02
N THR A 33 7.05 -2.23 6.56
CA THR A 33 7.98 -3.04 7.38
C THR A 33 9.27 -2.30 7.70
N THR A 34 9.76 -1.47 6.78
CA THR A 34 10.94 -0.62 6.99
C THR A 34 10.64 0.47 8.03
N VAL A 35 9.50 1.17 7.90
CA VAL A 35 9.08 2.19 8.88
C VAL A 35 8.70 1.55 10.22
N GLY A 36 8.03 0.41 10.20
CA GLY A 36 7.58 -0.31 11.39
C GLY A 36 8.71 -0.86 12.25
N SER A 37 9.85 -1.24 11.65
CA SER A 37 11.06 -1.65 12.39
C SER A 37 11.91 -0.49 12.89
N MET A 38 11.84 0.67 12.22
CA MET A 38 12.51 1.91 12.64
C MET A 38 11.77 2.61 13.79
N LEU A 39 10.44 2.52 13.85
CA LEU A 39 9.62 3.15 14.88
C LEU A 39 9.98 2.76 16.34
N PRO A 40 10.16 1.47 16.69
CA PRO A 40 10.55 1.07 18.06
C PRO A 40 11.97 1.53 18.43
N LEU A 41 12.89 1.63 17.46
CA LEU A 41 14.23 2.20 17.68
C LEU A 41 14.17 3.70 18.01
N MET A 42 13.28 4.43 17.33
CA MET A 42 13.00 5.84 17.64
C MET A 42 12.37 6.00 19.02
N PHE A 43 11.41 5.16 19.38
CA PHE A 43 10.72 5.23 20.68
C PHE A 43 11.64 4.89 21.85
N GLN A 44 12.56 3.93 21.70
CA GLN A 44 13.60 3.67 22.70
C GLN A 44 14.50 4.90 22.96
N ARG A 45 14.73 5.75 21.97
CA ARG A 45 15.51 6.99 22.13
C ARG A 45 14.75 8.10 22.87
N ILE A 46 13.40 8.11 22.79
CA ILE A 46 12.55 9.15 23.39
C ILE A 46 12.06 8.73 24.79
N GLY A 47 12.28 7.48 25.21
CA GLY A 47 11.91 6.98 26.54
C GLY A 47 10.41 6.76 26.71
N VAL A 48 9.67 6.65 25.60
CA VAL A 48 8.22 6.38 25.59
C VAL A 48 7.99 4.89 25.44
N ASP A 49 7.09 4.33 26.24
CA ASP A 49 6.80 2.90 26.30
C ASP A 49 6.40 2.35 24.92
N PRO A 50 7.27 1.55 24.27
CA PRO A 50 7.12 1.14 22.87
C PRO A 50 5.97 0.15 22.67
N GLY A 51 5.39 -0.42 23.74
CA GLY A 51 4.36 -1.45 23.65
C GLY A 51 2.93 -0.94 23.45
N TYR A 52 2.61 0.27 23.92
CA TYR A 52 1.23 0.78 23.91
C TYR A 52 0.94 1.70 22.72
N ALA A 53 1.89 2.56 22.37
CA ALA A 53 1.69 3.53 21.30
C ALA A 53 2.05 2.97 19.91
N SER A 54 2.96 2.00 19.79
CA SER A 54 3.48 1.58 18.47
C SER A 54 2.42 0.90 17.58
N SER A 55 1.49 0.13 18.14
CA SER A 55 0.45 -0.55 17.36
C SER A 55 -0.53 0.40 16.66
N PRO A 56 -1.14 1.40 17.32
CA PRO A 56 -1.94 2.40 16.61
C PRO A 56 -1.09 3.37 15.77
N PHE A 57 0.15 3.68 16.17
CA PHE A 57 1.00 4.64 15.43
C PHE A 57 1.51 4.06 14.12
N VAL A 58 1.91 2.78 14.08
CA VAL A 58 2.31 2.11 12.84
C VAL A 58 1.14 2.04 11.88
N ALA A 59 -0.07 1.73 12.37
CA ALA A 59 -1.26 1.64 11.54
C ALA A 59 -1.62 2.99 10.88
N THR A 60 -1.59 4.09 11.62
CA THR A 60 -1.88 5.42 11.05
C THR A 60 -0.79 5.88 10.08
N PHE A 61 0.49 5.56 10.37
CA PHE A 61 1.59 5.90 9.46
C PHE A 61 1.49 5.13 8.15
N VAL A 62 1.18 3.83 8.21
CA VAL A 62 1.00 3.00 7.02
C VAL A 62 -0.23 3.39 6.22
N ASP A 63 -1.28 3.90 6.87
CA ASP A 63 -2.50 4.39 6.21
C ASP A 63 -2.20 5.67 5.39
N VAL A 64 -1.58 6.66 6.03
CA VAL A 64 -1.20 7.92 5.35
C VAL A 64 -0.19 7.66 4.22
N THR A 65 0.86 6.88 4.48
CA THR A 65 1.86 6.56 3.45
C THR A 65 1.31 5.65 2.36
N GLY A 66 0.42 4.71 2.70
CA GLY A 66 -0.25 3.82 1.76
C GLY A 66 -1.12 4.56 0.76
N ILE A 67 -1.89 5.55 1.21
CA ILE A 67 -2.68 6.43 0.33
C ILE A 67 -1.76 7.25 -0.60
N VAL A 68 -0.66 7.80 -0.09
CA VAL A 68 0.30 8.57 -0.91
C VAL A 68 0.95 7.70 -2.00
N ILE A 69 1.37 6.49 -1.66
CA ILE A 69 1.97 5.53 -2.61
C ILE A 69 0.91 5.09 -3.63
N TYR A 70 -0.31 4.79 -3.19
CA TYR A 70 -1.42 4.43 -4.08
C TYR A 70 -1.73 5.54 -5.08
N PHE A 71 -1.88 6.79 -4.65
CA PHE A 71 -2.11 7.91 -5.57
C PHE A 71 -0.92 8.17 -6.51
N SER A 72 0.31 7.92 -6.05
CA SER A 72 1.51 8.06 -6.89
C SER A 72 1.53 7.02 -8.01
N ILE A 73 1.22 5.76 -7.71
CA ILE A 73 1.16 4.69 -8.70
C ILE A 73 -0.09 4.86 -9.58
N ALA A 74 -1.23 5.22 -9.01
CA ALA A 74 -2.45 5.52 -9.78
C ALA A 74 -2.20 6.64 -10.79
N LYS A 75 -1.42 7.69 -10.44
CA LYS A 75 -0.99 8.71 -11.41
C LYS A 75 -0.14 8.16 -12.54
N VAL A 76 0.75 7.20 -12.29
CA VAL A 76 1.62 6.61 -13.34
C VAL A 76 0.83 5.74 -14.32
N TYR A 77 -0.25 5.10 -13.88
CA TYR A 77 -1.06 4.23 -14.73
C TYR A 77 -2.27 4.92 -15.37
N LEU A 78 -2.80 5.97 -14.75
CA LEU A 78 -3.96 6.72 -15.24
C LEU A 78 -3.56 7.86 -16.21
N LEU A 79 -2.32 8.34 -16.12
CA LEU A 79 -1.73 9.37 -16.99
C LEU A 79 -0.95 8.70 -18.14
#